data_AF-G9WRU0-F1
#
_entry.id   AF-G9WRU0-F1
#
_cell.length_a   1.000
_cell.length_b   1.000
_cell.length_c   1.000
_cell.angle_alpha   90.00
_cell.angle_beta   90.00
_cell.angle_gamma   90.00
#
_symmetry.space_group_name_H-M   'P 1'
#
loop_
_entity.id
_entity.type
_entity.pdbx_description
1 polymer ?
#
loop_
_entity_poly.entity_id
_entity_poly.type
_entity_poly.pdbx_seq_one_letter_code
_entity_poly.pdbx_strand_id
1 'polypeptide(L)'
;MKLRYRTVAILLLLLCLVPTACKRAEKEDTRKETEEREQTKKKDKEERRGEKEKKAEEDGEEAVLRGLPHILFAVEGETHSDSDYHYLYQIESTKLKLKEGKAFKALDKAFAEYNKEVEELYQKERAELENSSNSSEEAKKNVLSSSGNTPESKTNCELIRADKAIVSVLLSKSTDYTGSGMEYSRSAMNFDTRSGKRLSFSDVVKDTDKFFMLAEKRAKESVGTDTEFPPELLDKIKEKGSELTWTVNQEGVSVYLDIYEYGKSRREPAVLTVYFEEARNVFEERYTKTEEDYVIPLIGDMHLDLDIDGDGKREAVYLKKKSEDANSAYLDFSAVASGRESEPLEGFDGRAYIVKKSGKYYMYVFVSAEDDITLLYRLDLSTMEKKEGEYWATDLSTKYYTWRNEGNIETHRYEEENFSDAAGFCGSGRNDVLSTNSVEIDWVLDKEAYPRPDGNRYRVTSNHVLRTLKDIPAPEVDAKGNVVKESVIPANSYLLFLYSDNESFVDMRIIEEKYVDKENWGGDSSYYKLNDSGQFDYNGPLYRIRMERDMENWITKVNGVEAEELFEGMAYAG
;
A
#
# COMPACT_ATOMS: atom_id res chain seq x y z
N MET A 1 -19.99 -20.24 16.08
CA MET A 1 -21.38 -20.00 16.57
C MET A 1 -22.29 -19.79 15.35
N LYS A 2 -23.46 -20.43 15.25
CA LYS A 2 -24.27 -20.51 14.01
C LYS A 2 -24.99 -19.18 13.67
N LEU A 3 -24.60 -18.53 12.56
CA LEU A 3 -25.25 -17.32 12.04
C LEU A 3 -26.36 -17.67 11.02
N ARG A 4 -27.57 -17.12 11.20
CA ARG A 4 -28.71 -17.26 10.30
C ARG A 4 -28.90 -15.98 9.50
N TYR A 5 -28.73 -16.06 8.18
CA TYR A 5 -29.03 -14.98 7.23
C TYR A 5 -30.53 -14.70 7.15
N ARG A 6 -30.92 -13.42 7.18
CA ARG A 6 -32.23 -12.95 6.72
C ARG A 6 -32.05 -11.81 5.72
N THR A 7 -32.51 -12.08 4.51
CA THR A 7 -32.64 -11.22 3.35
C THR A 7 -33.67 -10.11 3.57
N VAL A 8 -33.37 -8.89 3.13
CA VAL A 8 -34.37 -7.81 2.93
C VAL A 8 -34.24 -7.30 1.50
N ALA A 9 -35.31 -7.47 0.73
CA ALA A 9 -35.48 -6.98 -0.63
C ALA A 9 -36.04 -5.55 -0.62
N ILE A 10 -35.52 -4.67 -1.49
CA ILE A 10 -36.11 -3.35 -1.77
C ILE A 10 -36.41 -3.24 -3.27
N LEU A 11 -37.67 -2.95 -3.56
CA LEU A 11 -38.29 -2.88 -4.89
C LEU A 11 -38.13 -1.47 -5.48
N LEU A 12 -37.60 -1.37 -6.70
CA LEU A 12 -37.50 -0.15 -7.52
C LEU A 12 -38.77 0.04 -8.36
N LEU A 13 -39.31 1.26 -8.38
CA LEU A 13 -40.37 1.69 -9.31
C LEU A 13 -39.80 2.76 -10.27
N LEU A 14 -39.70 2.34 -11.54
CA LEU A 14 -39.48 3.15 -12.74
C LEU A 14 -40.65 4.11 -12.99
N LEU A 15 -40.36 5.30 -13.55
CA LEU A 15 -41.21 5.93 -14.56
C LEU A 15 -40.40 6.93 -15.43
N CYS A 16 -40.68 6.84 -16.72
CA CYS A 16 -39.95 7.34 -17.89
C CYS A 16 -39.97 8.86 -18.07
N LEU A 17 -39.10 9.39 -18.95
CA LEU A 17 -39.47 10.13 -20.18
C LEU A 17 -38.24 10.65 -20.95
N VAL A 18 -38.17 10.36 -22.25
CA VAL A 18 -37.27 10.96 -23.27
C VAL A 18 -38.12 11.89 -24.15
N PRO A 19 -37.54 12.95 -24.75
CA PRO A 19 -37.58 12.99 -26.22
C PRO A 19 -36.29 13.50 -26.91
N THR A 20 -36.13 12.96 -28.11
CA THR A 20 -35.14 13.17 -29.18
C THR A 20 -35.11 14.57 -29.82
N ALA A 21 -33.97 14.96 -30.41
CA ALA A 21 -33.96 15.78 -31.64
C ALA A 21 -32.70 15.57 -32.51
N CYS A 22 -32.92 15.21 -33.77
CA CYS A 22 -31.94 15.14 -34.87
C CYS A 22 -31.67 16.52 -35.50
N LYS A 23 -30.49 16.71 -36.12
CA LYS A 23 -30.39 17.27 -37.49
C LYS A 23 -29.02 17.05 -38.13
N ARG A 24 -29.07 16.66 -39.40
CA ARG A 24 -27.98 16.37 -40.35
C ARG A 24 -28.15 17.35 -41.53
N ALA A 25 -27.07 17.89 -42.08
CA ALA A 25 -27.04 18.49 -43.42
C ALA A 25 -25.62 18.46 -44.02
N GLU A 26 -25.52 17.92 -45.24
CA GLU A 26 -24.41 17.98 -46.22
C GLU A 26 -24.31 19.41 -46.83
N LYS A 27 -23.32 19.91 -47.61
CA LYS A 27 -22.30 19.34 -48.51
C LYS A 27 -21.34 20.48 -48.99
N GLU A 28 -20.08 20.11 -49.22
CA GLU A 28 -19.08 20.54 -50.23
C GLU A 28 -18.78 22.00 -50.68
N ASP A 29 -17.46 22.24 -50.72
CA ASP A 29 -16.64 22.89 -51.78
C ASP A 29 -16.06 24.31 -51.54
N THR A 30 -14.81 24.35 -51.06
CA THR A 30 -13.75 25.28 -51.52
C THR A 30 -12.42 24.91 -50.84
N ARG A 31 -11.77 23.89 -51.39
CA ARG A 31 -10.46 23.39 -50.94
C ARG A 31 -9.41 23.83 -51.95
N LYS A 32 -8.77 24.99 -51.76
CA LYS A 32 -7.43 25.31 -52.32
C LYS A 32 -6.80 26.68 -51.97
N GLU A 33 -7.44 27.55 -51.21
CA GLU A 33 -6.80 28.83 -50.79
C GLU A 33 -6.50 28.95 -49.28
N THR A 34 -6.79 27.91 -48.49
CA THR A 34 -6.60 27.93 -47.02
C THR A 34 -5.23 27.39 -46.59
N GLU A 35 -4.52 26.61 -47.43
CA GLU A 35 -3.31 25.89 -47.01
C GLU A 35 -2.06 26.77 -46.88
N GLU A 36 -1.91 27.85 -47.65
CA GLU A 36 -0.74 28.74 -47.53
C GLU A 36 -0.86 29.75 -46.37
N ARG A 37 -2.08 30.13 -45.97
CA ARG A 37 -2.31 31.08 -44.88
C ARG A 37 -2.35 30.42 -43.49
N GLU A 38 -2.58 29.11 -43.42
CA GLU A 38 -2.49 28.32 -42.18
C GLU A 38 -1.05 27.92 -41.81
N GLN A 39 -0.17 27.73 -42.79
CA GLN A 39 1.24 27.40 -42.52
C GLN A 39 2.02 28.56 -41.90
N THR A 40 1.77 29.81 -42.31
CA THR A 40 2.41 30.99 -41.70
C THR A 40 1.88 31.26 -40.29
N LYS A 41 0.59 31.05 -40.04
CA LYS A 41 0.02 31.16 -38.68
C LYS A 41 0.43 30.03 -37.73
N LYS A 42 0.72 28.82 -38.23
CA LYS A 42 1.24 27.72 -37.39
C LYS A 42 2.69 27.98 -36.96
N LYS A 43 3.54 28.50 -37.85
CA LYS A 43 4.94 28.81 -37.51
C LYS A 43 5.09 29.93 -36.46
N ASP A 44 4.36 31.03 -36.61
CA ASP A 44 4.37 32.13 -35.62
C ASP A 44 3.77 31.71 -34.26
N LYS A 45 2.88 30.72 -34.24
CA LYS A 45 2.24 30.21 -33.02
C LYS A 45 3.09 29.15 -32.33
N GLU A 46 3.92 28.39 -33.07
CA GLU A 46 4.92 27.49 -32.50
C GLU A 46 6.14 28.24 -31.95
N GLU A 47 6.63 29.30 -32.62
CA GLU A 47 7.72 30.13 -32.07
C GLU A 47 7.30 30.88 -30.80
N ARG A 48 6.09 31.47 -30.77
CA ARG A 48 5.56 32.09 -29.54
C ARG A 48 5.22 31.11 -28.42
N ARG A 49 4.99 29.84 -28.74
CA ARG A 49 4.73 28.78 -27.74
C ARG A 49 6.04 28.22 -27.19
N GLY A 50 7.07 28.08 -28.03
CA GLY A 50 8.43 27.74 -27.62
C GLY A 50 9.10 28.84 -26.78
N GLU A 51 8.83 30.12 -27.03
CA GLU A 51 9.29 31.21 -26.16
C GLU A 51 8.51 31.31 -24.84
N LYS A 52 7.21 30.97 -24.83
CA LYS A 52 6.42 30.89 -23.58
C LYS A 52 6.78 29.68 -22.73
N GLU A 53 7.08 28.54 -23.33
CA GLU A 53 7.53 27.33 -22.62
C GLU A 53 8.95 27.51 -22.07
N LYS A 54 9.86 28.16 -22.81
CA LYS A 54 11.20 28.51 -22.27
C LYS A 54 11.16 29.58 -21.18
N LYS A 55 10.25 30.56 -21.26
CA LYS A 55 10.07 31.52 -20.15
C LYS A 55 9.38 30.93 -18.92
N ALA A 56 8.52 29.92 -19.08
CA ALA A 56 7.91 29.21 -17.96
C ALA A 56 8.88 28.22 -17.26
N GLU A 57 9.97 27.82 -17.92
CA GLU A 57 11.07 27.06 -17.29
C GLU A 57 12.06 27.96 -16.52
N GLU A 58 12.15 29.26 -16.85
CA GLU A 58 13.07 30.22 -16.19
C GLU A 58 12.39 31.12 -15.14
N ASP A 59 11.07 31.37 -15.23
CA ASP A 59 10.28 32.05 -14.20
C ASP A 59 9.31 31.05 -13.54
N GLY A 60 9.47 30.81 -12.23
CA GLY A 60 8.68 29.86 -11.44
C GLY A 60 7.19 30.22 -11.28
N GLU A 61 6.41 30.16 -12.36
CA GLU A 61 4.94 30.19 -12.31
C GLU A 61 4.39 28.83 -11.83
N GLU A 62 3.53 28.87 -10.82
CA GLU A 62 2.95 27.71 -10.13
C GLU A 62 2.14 26.81 -11.09
N ALA A 63 2.73 25.70 -11.51
CA ALA A 63 1.95 24.58 -12.03
C ALA A 63 1.03 24.05 -10.92
N VAL A 64 -0.28 24.21 -11.09
CA VAL A 64 -1.29 23.67 -10.16
C VAL A 64 -1.26 22.14 -10.23
N LEU A 65 -0.75 21.49 -9.18
CA LEU A 65 -0.80 20.04 -9.02
C LEU A 65 -2.26 19.61 -8.85
N ARG A 66 -2.73 18.68 -9.70
CA ARG A 66 -4.05 18.05 -9.59
C ARG A 66 -3.88 16.68 -8.93
N GLY A 67 -4.68 16.41 -7.89
CA GLY A 67 -4.56 15.18 -7.09
C GLY A 67 -3.44 15.25 -6.04
N LEU A 68 -3.32 14.17 -5.25
CA LEU A 68 -2.24 13.94 -4.28
C LEU A 68 -1.25 12.92 -4.86
N PRO A 69 0.05 13.00 -4.52
CA PRO A 69 1.02 12.03 -5.00
C PRO A 69 0.76 10.65 -4.39
N HIS A 70 0.39 9.69 -5.24
CA HIS A 70 0.17 8.30 -4.82
C HIS A 70 1.48 7.52 -4.84
N ILE A 71 1.97 7.12 -3.65
CA ILE A 71 3.23 6.41 -3.46
C ILE A 71 3.00 4.91 -3.28
N LEU A 72 3.81 4.11 -3.95
CA LEU A 72 3.92 2.65 -3.79
C LEU A 72 5.28 2.30 -3.20
N PHE A 73 5.32 1.25 -2.39
CA PHE A 73 6.57 0.65 -1.91
C PHE A 73 6.90 -0.55 -2.77
N ALA A 74 8.00 -0.47 -3.52
CA ALA A 74 8.49 -1.58 -4.33
C ALA A 74 9.51 -2.36 -3.50
N VAL A 75 9.12 -3.54 -3.03
CA VAL A 75 9.91 -4.39 -2.15
C VAL A 75 10.61 -5.47 -2.97
N GLU A 76 11.87 -5.73 -2.64
CA GLU A 76 12.63 -6.86 -3.14
C GLU A 76 13.45 -7.50 -2.04
N GLY A 77 13.54 -8.84 -2.08
CA GLY A 77 14.34 -9.57 -1.13
C GLY A 77 14.85 -10.91 -1.64
N GLU A 78 15.80 -11.43 -0.88
CA GLU A 78 16.51 -12.69 -1.12
C GLU A 78 16.59 -13.50 0.17
N THR A 79 16.35 -14.80 0.06
CA THR A 79 16.70 -15.79 1.10
C THR A 79 17.70 -16.78 0.53
N HIS A 80 18.84 -16.95 1.20
CA HIS A 80 19.91 -17.84 0.78
C HIS A 80 19.96 -19.05 1.69
N SER A 81 20.09 -20.26 1.13
CA SER A 81 20.16 -21.51 1.89
C SER A 81 21.38 -22.37 1.54
N ASP A 82 21.67 -23.36 2.38
CA ASP A 82 22.57 -24.46 2.00
C ASP A 82 21.83 -25.58 1.24
N SER A 83 22.55 -26.66 0.90
CA SER A 83 21.98 -27.82 0.19
C SER A 83 20.98 -28.63 1.02
N ASP A 84 20.99 -28.44 2.34
CA ASP A 84 20.09 -29.09 3.29
C ASP A 84 18.89 -28.18 3.64
N TYR A 85 18.74 -27.05 2.92
CA TYR A 85 17.71 -26.03 3.10
C TYR A 85 17.78 -25.27 4.44
N HIS A 86 18.94 -25.23 5.09
CA HIS A 86 19.12 -24.30 6.21
C HIS A 86 19.30 -22.87 5.69
N TYR A 87 18.52 -21.91 6.19
CA TYR A 87 18.63 -20.51 5.80
C TYR A 87 19.91 -19.89 6.35
N LEU A 88 20.80 -19.50 5.44
CA LEU A 88 22.09 -18.87 5.72
C LEU A 88 21.93 -17.39 6.08
N TYR A 89 21.13 -16.66 5.31
CA TYR A 89 20.75 -15.27 5.59
C TYR A 89 19.55 -14.81 4.76
N GLN A 90 18.94 -13.71 5.18
CA GLN A 90 17.85 -13.02 4.47
C GLN A 90 18.16 -11.54 4.29
N ILE A 91 17.74 -10.96 3.17
CA ILE A 91 17.85 -9.52 2.95
C ILE A 91 16.61 -9.00 2.24
N GLU A 92 16.14 -7.82 2.62
CA GLU A 92 15.01 -7.14 1.98
C GLU A 92 15.21 -5.63 1.98
N SER A 93 14.87 -4.98 0.87
CA SER A 93 14.85 -3.52 0.77
C SER A 93 13.59 -3.01 0.09
N THR A 94 13.26 -1.76 0.40
CA THR A 94 12.08 -1.08 -0.12
C THR A 94 12.49 0.17 -0.89
N LYS A 95 12.02 0.27 -2.14
CA LYS A 95 12.19 1.43 -3.03
C LYS A 95 10.90 2.23 -3.11
N LEU A 96 11.02 3.54 -3.38
CA LEU A 96 9.87 4.42 -3.55
C LEU A 96 9.46 4.51 -5.02
N LYS A 97 8.16 4.40 -5.31
CA LYS A 97 7.61 4.51 -6.66
C LYS A 97 6.38 5.40 -6.67
N LEU A 98 6.22 6.21 -7.71
CA LEU A 98 4.99 6.96 -7.96
C LEU A 98 4.06 6.19 -8.90
N LYS A 99 2.79 6.00 -8.49
CA LYS A 99 1.76 5.42 -9.36
C LYS A 99 1.46 6.33 -10.56
N GLU A 100 1.51 7.65 -10.35
CA GLU A 100 1.17 8.68 -11.35
C GLU A 100 2.39 9.53 -11.78
N GLY A 101 3.53 8.90 -12.10
CA GLY A 101 4.82 9.60 -12.32
C GLY A 101 4.80 10.78 -13.32
N LYS A 102 3.86 10.82 -14.28
CA LYS A 102 3.72 11.95 -15.23
C LYS A 102 3.26 13.26 -14.57
N ALA A 103 2.48 13.19 -13.49
CA ALA A 103 1.96 14.38 -12.79
C ALA A 103 3.00 14.98 -11.84
N PHE A 104 3.88 14.16 -11.27
CA PHE A 104 4.86 14.55 -10.25
C PHE A 104 6.31 14.27 -10.70
N LYS A 105 6.68 14.73 -11.91
CA LYS A 105 7.98 14.39 -12.55
C LYS A 105 9.21 14.71 -11.70
N ALA A 106 9.21 15.84 -10.99
CA ALA A 106 10.35 16.23 -10.16
C ALA A 106 10.53 15.28 -8.98
N LEU A 107 9.43 14.87 -8.35
CA LEU A 107 9.41 13.87 -7.28
C LEU A 107 9.80 12.48 -7.81
N ASP A 108 9.33 12.09 -8.99
CA ASP A 108 9.69 10.83 -9.65
C ASP A 108 11.20 10.74 -9.90
N LYS A 109 11.81 11.84 -10.36
CA LYS A 109 13.26 11.93 -10.49
C LYS A 109 13.98 11.83 -9.13
N ALA A 110 13.46 12.48 -8.09
CA ALA A 110 14.03 12.42 -6.75
C ALA A 110 13.99 10.99 -6.18
N PHE A 111 12.90 10.26 -6.41
CA PHE A 111 12.80 8.84 -6.05
C PHE A 111 13.78 7.98 -6.84
N ALA A 112 13.95 8.24 -8.14
CA ALA A 112 14.95 7.52 -8.93
C ALA A 112 16.39 7.77 -8.46
N GLU A 113 16.71 8.95 -7.93
CA GLU A 113 18.00 9.26 -7.31
C GLU A 113 18.14 8.55 -5.95
N TYR A 114 17.14 8.66 -5.08
CA TYR A 114 17.11 7.99 -3.78
C TYR A 114 17.19 6.45 -3.91
N ASN A 115 16.48 5.85 -4.86
CA ASN A 115 16.47 4.40 -5.06
C ASN A 115 17.84 3.86 -5.52
N LYS A 116 18.75 4.70 -6.04
CA LYS A 116 20.14 4.31 -6.27
C LYS A 116 20.92 4.19 -4.96
N GLU A 117 20.69 5.10 -4.01
CA GLU A 117 21.27 5.01 -2.67
C GLU A 117 20.80 3.72 -1.97
N VAL A 118 19.51 3.38 -2.13
CA VAL A 118 18.94 2.12 -1.60
C VAL A 118 19.63 0.90 -2.20
N GLU A 119 19.81 0.87 -3.52
CA GLU A 119 20.51 -0.24 -4.20
C GLU A 119 21.97 -0.37 -3.75
N GLU A 120 22.70 0.75 -3.65
CA GLU A 120 24.09 0.75 -3.18
C GLU A 120 24.19 0.20 -1.75
N LEU A 121 23.25 0.58 -0.87
CA LEU A 121 23.19 0.06 0.49
C LEU A 121 22.83 -1.43 0.53
N TYR A 122 21.84 -1.87 -0.25
CA TYR A 122 21.43 -3.27 -0.36
C TYR A 122 22.62 -4.17 -0.75
N GLN A 123 23.38 -3.79 -1.78
CA GLN A 123 24.54 -4.57 -2.21
C GLN A 123 25.64 -4.64 -1.14
N LYS A 124 25.87 -3.54 -0.41
CA LYS A 124 26.83 -3.51 0.70
C LYS A 124 26.41 -4.45 1.84
N GLU A 125 25.14 -4.42 2.22
CA GLU A 125 24.62 -5.23 3.32
C GLU A 125 24.54 -6.72 2.95
N ARG A 126 24.18 -7.02 1.70
CA ARG A 126 24.21 -8.37 1.15
C ARG A 126 25.62 -8.97 1.24
N ALA A 127 26.64 -8.21 0.87
CA ALA A 127 28.03 -8.65 0.98
C ALA A 127 28.46 -8.90 2.44
N GLU A 128 27.99 -8.10 3.38
CA GLU A 128 28.27 -8.28 4.81
C GLU A 128 27.59 -9.54 5.38
N LEU A 129 26.34 -9.81 5.01
CA LEU A 129 25.61 -11.04 5.38
C LEU A 129 26.26 -12.29 4.76
N GLU A 130 26.66 -12.22 3.49
CA GLU A 130 27.37 -13.31 2.82
C GLU A 130 28.72 -13.60 3.49
N ASN A 131 29.48 -12.55 3.85
CA ASN A 131 30.73 -12.71 4.58
C ASN A 131 30.52 -13.29 5.98
N SER A 132 29.52 -12.78 6.71
CA SER A 132 29.21 -13.22 8.08
C SER A 132 28.74 -14.67 8.13
N SER A 133 27.85 -15.09 7.22
CA SER A 133 27.38 -16.48 7.14
C SER A 133 28.50 -17.49 6.88
N ASN A 134 29.54 -17.09 6.13
CA ASN A 134 30.70 -17.94 5.85
C ASN A 134 31.78 -17.93 6.93
N SER A 135 31.98 -16.79 7.61
CA SER A 135 33.12 -16.58 8.52
C SER A 135 32.79 -16.64 10.00
N SER A 136 31.54 -16.37 10.40
CA SER A 136 31.13 -16.36 11.80
C SER A 136 30.74 -17.75 12.30
N GLU A 137 31.43 -18.22 13.33
CA GLU A 137 31.08 -19.48 14.01
C GLU A 137 29.73 -19.39 14.72
N GLU A 138 29.34 -18.20 15.17
CA GLU A 138 28.02 -17.95 15.75
C GLU A 138 26.92 -18.07 14.69
N ALA A 139 27.11 -17.46 13.51
CA ALA A 139 26.18 -17.58 12.39
C ALA A 139 25.99 -19.05 12.00
N LYS A 140 27.09 -19.79 11.78
CA LYS A 140 27.03 -21.23 11.46
C LYS A 140 26.29 -22.04 12.53
N LYS A 141 26.55 -21.76 13.80
CA LYS A 141 25.86 -22.43 14.92
C LYS A 141 24.37 -22.13 14.92
N ASN A 142 23.97 -20.89 14.66
CA ASN A 142 22.57 -20.47 14.66
C ASN A 142 21.81 -21.09 13.48
N VAL A 143 22.39 -21.08 12.28
CA VAL A 143 21.82 -21.72 11.08
C VAL A 143 21.52 -23.21 11.29
N LEU A 144 22.43 -23.93 11.96
CA LEU A 144 22.28 -25.37 12.23
C LEU A 144 21.35 -25.69 13.43
N SER A 145 20.96 -24.66 14.19
CA SER A 145 20.13 -24.83 15.39
C SER A 145 18.67 -24.63 15.06
N SER A 146 17.82 -25.58 15.45
CA SER A 146 16.36 -25.44 15.30
C SER A 146 15.76 -24.27 16.11
N SER A 147 16.53 -23.68 17.01
CA SER A 147 16.16 -22.48 17.79
C SER A 147 17.06 -21.28 17.53
N GLY A 148 17.95 -21.35 16.54
CA GLY A 148 18.80 -20.22 16.15
C GLY A 148 18.04 -19.27 15.23
N ASN A 149 18.43 -17.99 15.23
CA ASN A 149 17.89 -17.01 14.29
C ASN A 149 18.70 -17.01 13.01
N THR A 150 18.02 -16.85 11.88
CA THR A 150 18.67 -16.61 10.59
C THR A 150 19.23 -15.19 10.56
N PRO A 151 20.51 -14.99 10.19
CA PRO A 151 21.04 -13.65 9.95
C PRO A 151 20.19 -12.87 8.94
N GLU A 152 19.92 -11.60 9.19
CA GLU A 152 19.12 -10.79 8.26
C GLU A 152 19.42 -9.29 8.27
N SER A 153 19.07 -8.61 7.18
CA SER A 153 18.96 -7.14 7.10
C SER A 153 17.71 -6.77 6.31
N LYS A 154 16.72 -6.17 6.96
CA LYS A 154 15.43 -5.85 6.33
C LYS A 154 15.09 -4.38 6.54
N THR A 155 14.65 -3.70 5.49
CA THR A 155 14.21 -2.30 5.55
C THR A 155 12.77 -2.17 5.08
N ASN A 156 11.91 -1.75 6.01
CA ASN A 156 10.49 -1.46 5.79
C ASN A 156 10.27 0.04 5.75
N CYS A 157 9.24 0.48 5.02
CA CYS A 157 8.86 1.88 4.90
C CYS A 157 7.43 2.11 5.43
N GLU A 158 7.19 3.28 6.01
CA GLU A 158 5.85 3.78 6.31
C GLU A 158 5.66 5.18 5.72
N LEU A 159 4.55 5.39 5.03
CA LEU A 159 4.21 6.67 4.43
C LEU A 159 3.49 7.56 5.45
N ILE A 160 4.22 8.50 6.07
CA ILE A 160 3.67 9.38 7.10
C ILE A 160 2.75 10.44 6.51
N ARG A 161 3.12 11.01 5.36
CA ARG A 161 2.36 12.06 4.68
C ARG A 161 2.71 12.11 3.21
N ALA A 162 1.71 12.26 2.35
CA ALA A 162 1.90 12.49 0.92
C ALA A 162 0.84 13.47 0.41
N ASP A 163 1.24 14.74 0.23
CA ASP A 163 0.33 15.76 -0.29
C ASP A 163 1.04 16.75 -1.22
N LYS A 164 0.38 17.85 -1.57
CA LYS A 164 0.92 18.86 -2.51
C LYS A 164 2.14 19.61 -1.97
N ALA A 165 2.40 19.57 -0.66
CA ALA A 165 3.52 20.25 -0.03
C ALA A 165 4.71 19.32 0.19
N ILE A 166 4.47 18.13 0.75
CA ILE A 166 5.54 17.23 1.21
C ILE A 166 5.18 15.75 1.02
N VAL A 167 6.20 14.95 0.75
CA VAL A 167 6.19 13.50 0.96
C VAL A 167 7.16 13.18 2.09
N SER A 168 6.65 12.56 3.15
CA SER A 168 7.39 12.17 4.36
C SER A 168 7.27 10.67 4.57
N VAL A 169 8.41 9.97 4.58
CA VAL A 169 8.51 8.52 4.71
C VAL A 169 9.42 8.18 5.88
N LEU A 170 8.96 7.31 6.76
CA LEU A 170 9.78 6.71 7.82
C LEU A 170 10.33 5.38 7.33
N LEU A 171 11.62 5.13 7.57
CA LEU A 171 12.27 3.86 7.28
C LEU A 171 12.60 3.17 8.58
N SER A 172 12.19 1.92 8.73
CA SER A 172 12.54 1.05 9.85
C SER A 172 13.42 -0.09 9.35
N LYS A 173 14.61 -0.22 9.95
CA LYS A 173 15.57 -1.25 9.61
C LYS A 173 15.76 -2.22 10.78
N SER A 174 15.66 -3.51 10.50
CA SER A 174 16.11 -4.59 11.39
C SER A 174 17.39 -5.21 10.85
N THR A 175 18.33 -5.55 11.72
CA THR A 175 19.61 -6.14 11.31
C THR A 175 20.15 -7.10 12.37
N ASP A 176 20.59 -8.26 11.94
CA ASP A 176 21.36 -9.23 12.72
C ASP A 176 22.30 -9.97 11.78
N TYR A 177 23.58 -9.62 11.78
CA TYR A 177 24.55 -10.24 10.86
C TYR A 177 24.97 -11.66 11.27
N THR A 178 24.68 -12.10 12.50
CA THR A 178 25.15 -13.39 13.04
C THR A 178 24.06 -14.30 13.58
N GLY A 179 22.80 -13.86 13.63
CA GLY A 179 21.70 -14.56 14.30
C GLY A 179 21.72 -14.42 15.84
N SER A 180 22.54 -13.51 16.38
CA SER A 180 22.79 -13.37 17.83
C SER A 180 21.80 -12.43 18.53
N GLY A 181 21.13 -11.57 17.78
CA GLY A 181 20.20 -10.58 18.30
C GLY A 181 19.90 -9.47 17.30
N MET A 182 18.61 -9.16 17.16
CA MET A 182 18.13 -8.06 16.33
C MET A 182 18.51 -6.69 16.87
N GLU A 183 19.08 -5.87 16.00
CA GLU A 183 19.18 -4.43 16.17
C GLU A 183 18.14 -3.70 15.31
N TYR A 184 17.54 -2.65 15.86
CA TYR A 184 16.56 -1.83 15.17
C TYR A 184 17.05 -0.38 15.06
N SER A 185 16.84 0.24 13.91
CA SER A 185 17.15 1.65 13.68
C SER A 185 16.11 2.30 12.76
N ARG A 186 15.92 3.63 12.88
CA ARG A 186 15.11 4.39 11.93
C ARG A 186 15.89 5.50 11.26
N SER A 187 15.50 5.76 10.03
CA SER A 187 15.82 6.99 9.30
C SER A 187 14.55 7.53 8.63
N ALA A 188 14.61 8.71 8.04
CA ALA A 188 13.45 9.31 7.38
C ALA A 188 13.85 10.03 6.11
N MET A 189 12.95 10.03 5.13
CA MET A 189 13.10 10.73 3.87
C MET A 189 11.95 11.71 3.69
N ASN A 190 12.30 12.98 3.51
CA ASN A 190 11.35 14.08 3.33
C ASN A 190 11.63 14.76 2.00
N PHE A 191 10.62 14.94 1.15
CA PHE A 191 10.74 15.56 -0.17
C PHE A 191 9.71 16.67 -0.34
N ASP A 192 10.11 17.80 -0.91
CA ASP A 192 9.15 18.78 -1.44
C ASP A 192 8.46 18.18 -2.66
N THR A 193 7.14 17.98 -2.60
CA THR A 193 6.38 17.30 -3.65
C THR A 193 6.52 17.98 -5.01
N ARG A 194 6.63 19.30 -5.05
CA ARG A 194 6.67 20.07 -6.29
C ARG A 194 8.05 20.07 -6.92
N SER A 195 9.10 20.30 -6.13
CA SER A 195 10.46 20.44 -6.66
C SER A 195 11.27 19.14 -6.66
N GLY A 196 10.81 18.11 -5.93
CA GLY A 196 11.59 16.89 -5.68
C GLY A 196 12.78 17.11 -4.75
N LYS A 197 12.96 18.29 -4.16
CA LYS A 197 14.07 18.56 -3.25
C LYS A 197 13.96 17.67 -2.01
N ARG A 198 15.01 16.90 -1.71
CA ARG A 198 15.18 16.24 -0.40
C ARG A 198 15.36 17.32 0.68
N LEU A 199 14.44 17.35 1.63
CA LEU A 199 14.36 18.36 2.68
C LEU A 199 15.26 17.99 3.85
N SER A 200 16.01 18.98 4.32
CA SER A 200 16.65 18.95 5.63
C SER A 200 15.67 19.40 6.72
N PHE A 201 15.97 19.08 7.98
CA PHE A 201 15.15 19.51 9.11
C PHE A 201 14.94 21.03 9.13
N SER A 202 16.00 21.79 8.85
CA SER A 202 15.99 23.26 8.77
C SER A 202 15.18 23.85 7.61
N ASP A 203 14.86 23.05 6.58
CA ASP A 203 13.96 23.51 5.51
C ASP A 203 12.50 23.60 5.99
N VAL A 204 12.14 22.82 7.03
CA VAL A 204 10.78 22.74 7.59
C VAL A 204 10.69 23.47 8.94
N VAL A 205 11.72 23.36 9.77
CA VAL A 205 11.81 23.97 11.10
C VAL A 205 12.78 25.15 11.07
N LYS A 206 12.22 26.37 11.07
CA LYS A 206 12.99 27.62 11.01
C LYS A 206 13.67 27.99 12.31
N ASP A 207 13.07 27.61 13.44
CA ASP A 207 13.58 27.89 14.79
C ASP A 207 13.79 26.57 15.54
N THR A 208 14.92 25.93 15.28
CA THR A 208 15.31 24.64 15.86
C THR A 208 15.36 24.67 17.39
N ASP A 209 15.86 25.76 17.99
CA ASP A 209 15.95 25.84 19.44
C ASP A 209 14.57 25.94 20.08
N LYS A 210 13.67 26.75 19.51
CA LYS A 210 12.29 26.81 19.98
C LYS A 210 11.53 25.51 19.74
N PHE A 211 11.79 24.80 18.64
CA PHE A 211 11.25 23.46 18.43
C PHE A 211 11.65 22.51 19.56
N PHE A 212 12.94 22.41 19.88
CA PHE A 212 13.39 21.49 20.93
C PHE A 212 12.96 21.91 22.33
N MET A 213 12.78 23.21 22.62
CA MET A 213 12.14 23.65 23.87
C MET A 213 10.69 23.15 23.99
N LEU A 214 9.93 23.14 22.89
CA LEU A 214 8.55 22.62 22.87
C LEU A 214 8.51 21.09 22.97
N ALA A 215 9.48 20.43 22.35
CA ALA A 215 9.65 18.99 22.48
C ALA A 215 9.97 18.58 23.92
N GLU A 216 10.88 19.31 24.58
CA GLU A 216 11.23 19.08 25.99
C GLU A 216 10.03 19.28 26.92
N LYS A 217 9.22 20.31 26.68
CA LYS A 217 7.98 20.54 27.43
C LYS A 217 7.04 19.34 27.33
N ARG A 218 6.81 18.83 26.12
CA ARG A 218 5.95 17.66 25.89
C ARG A 218 6.49 16.39 26.54
N ALA A 219 7.79 16.13 26.40
CA ALA A 219 8.40 14.97 27.03
C ALA A 219 8.17 15.00 28.55
N LYS A 220 8.32 16.16 29.19
CA LYS A 220 8.02 16.34 30.62
C LYS A 220 6.54 16.14 30.95
N GLU A 221 5.63 16.58 30.07
CA GLU A 221 4.19 16.38 30.24
C GLU A 221 3.79 14.89 30.10
N SER A 222 4.57 14.07 29.39
CA SER A 222 4.34 12.62 29.24
C SER A 222 4.82 11.76 30.42
N VAL A 223 5.56 12.31 31.37
CA VAL A 223 6.13 11.54 32.50
C VAL A 223 5.03 10.91 33.34
N GLY A 224 5.12 9.59 33.59
CA GLY A 224 4.14 8.83 34.38
C GLY A 224 2.84 8.50 33.64
N THR A 225 2.80 8.71 32.32
CA THR A 225 1.74 8.20 31.44
C THR A 225 2.14 6.83 30.87
N ASP A 226 1.21 6.11 30.24
CA ASP A 226 1.52 4.87 29.49
C ASP A 226 2.46 5.11 28.30
N THR A 227 2.78 6.38 28.01
CA THR A 227 3.27 6.89 26.74
C THR A 227 4.52 7.75 26.94
N GLU A 228 5.25 7.47 28.01
CA GLU A 228 6.34 8.31 28.48
C GLU A 228 7.46 8.42 27.45
N PHE A 229 7.79 9.67 27.11
CA PHE A 229 8.96 10.02 26.32
C PHE A 229 10.05 10.51 27.28
N PRO A 230 11.16 9.78 27.45
CA PRO A 230 12.20 10.13 28.42
C PRO A 230 12.87 11.47 28.08
N PRO A 231 12.63 12.55 28.84
CA PRO A 231 13.10 13.89 28.48
C PRO A 231 14.63 13.99 28.38
N GLU A 232 15.36 13.22 29.19
CA GLU A 232 16.82 13.15 29.21
C GLU A 232 17.43 12.55 27.94
N LEU A 233 16.63 11.89 27.10
CA LEU A 233 17.08 11.33 25.83
C LEU A 233 16.86 12.30 24.65
N LEU A 234 16.18 13.44 24.84
CA LEU A 234 16.03 14.46 23.80
C LEU A 234 17.36 15.10 23.40
N ASP A 235 18.29 15.29 24.34
CA ASP A 235 19.61 15.84 24.02
C ASP A 235 20.37 14.92 23.06
N LYS A 236 20.28 13.59 23.25
CA LYS A 236 20.88 12.61 22.33
C LYS A 236 20.26 12.67 20.94
N ILE A 237 18.97 12.97 20.84
CA ILE A 237 18.28 13.18 19.56
C ILE A 237 18.80 14.45 18.90
N LYS A 238 18.93 15.54 19.65
CA LYS A 238 19.46 16.83 19.16
C LYS A 238 20.90 16.69 18.67
N GLU A 239 21.73 15.92 19.38
CA GLU A 239 23.13 15.65 19.03
C GLU A 239 23.33 14.94 17.68
N LYS A 240 22.32 14.21 17.18
CA LYS A 240 22.38 13.58 15.84
C LYS A 240 22.50 14.59 14.70
N GLY A 241 22.11 15.85 14.92
CA GLY A 241 22.24 16.92 13.93
C GLY A 241 21.58 16.58 12.60
N SER A 242 22.38 16.44 11.53
CA SER A 242 21.89 16.08 10.20
C SER A 242 21.36 14.64 10.08
N GLU A 243 21.73 13.76 11.01
CA GLU A 243 21.27 12.36 11.08
C GLU A 243 20.01 12.21 11.96
N LEU A 244 19.42 13.32 12.38
CA LEU A 244 18.14 13.32 13.09
C LEU A 244 17.08 12.59 12.27
N THR A 245 16.39 11.64 12.89
CA THR A 245 15.21 10.99 12.31
C THR A 245 13.99 11.84 12.62
N TRP A 246 13.36 12.41 11.60
CA TRP A 246 12.19 13.27 11.72
C TRP A 246 11.25 13.11 10.52
N THR A 247 9.96 13.27 10.79
CA THR A 247 8.91 13.19 9.78
C THR A 247 7.92 14.33 9.96
N VAL A 248 7.09 14.55 8.95
CA VAL A 248 6.04 15.58 8.96
C VAL A 248 4.73 14.89 8.72
N ASN A 249 3.84 14.90 9.71
CA ASN A 249 2.46 14.48 9.54
C ASN A 249 1.57 15.72 9.30
N GLN A 250 0.25 15.54 9.32
CA GLN A 250 -0.69 16.60 9.03
C GLN A 250 -0.90 17.59 10.19
N GLU A 251 -0.47 17.22 11.40
CA GLU A 251 -0.65 18.03 12.60
C GLU A 251 0.65 18.67 13.09
N GLY A 252 1.82 18.11 12.72
CA GLY A 252 3.10 18.60 13.19
C GLY A 252 4.32 17.87 12.63
N VAL A 253 5.46 18.11 13.29
CA VAL A 253 6.73 17.46 13.01
C VAL A 253 7.08 16.51 14.14
N SER A 254 7.37 15.26 13.80
CA SER A 254 7.68 14.20 14.77
C SER A 254 9.18 13.89 14.79
N VAL A 255 9.72 13.59 15.97
CA VAL A 255 11.07 13.05 16.19
C VAL A 255 10.99 11.68 16.84
N TYR A 256 11.99 10.84 16.58
CA TYR A 256 11.98 9.43 16.94
C TYR A 256 13.11 9.06 17.89
N LEU A 257 12.78 8.24 18.88
CA LEU A 257 13.72 7.64 19.84
C LEU A 257 13.76 6.13 19.66
N ASP A 258 14.89 5.64 19.15
CA ASP A 258 15.07 4.22 18.79
C ASP A 258 15.86 3.43 19.83
N ILE A 259 16.23 4.04 20.95
CA ILE A 259 17.05 3.42 21.99
C ILE A 259 16.36 3.50 23.35
N TYR A 260 16.53 2.47 24.16
CA TYR A 260 16.20 2.51 25.58
C TYR A 260 17.27 3.28 26.36
N GLU A 261 16.95 3.69 27.59
CA GLU A 261 17.89 4.35 28.50
C GLU A 261 19.20 3.56 28.70
N TYR A 262 19.10 2.23 28.73
CA TYR A 262 20.24 1.31 28.89
C TYR A 262 20.96 0.97 27.57
N GLY A 263 20.64 1.66 26.47
CA GLY A 263 21.42 1.65 25.23
C GLY A 263 21.07 0.55 24.20
N LYS A 264 20.14 -0.36 24.49
CA LYS A 264 19.63 -1.30 23.47
C LYS A 264 18.67 -0.59 22.52
N SER A 265 18.64 -1.03 21.27
CA SER A 265 17.64 -0.59 20.31
C SER A 265 16.24 -1.04 20.69
N ARG A 266 15.24 -0.23 20.32
CA ARG A 266 13.82 -0.50 20.54
C ARG A 266 13.22 -1.10 19.28
N ARG A 267 12.46 -2.19 19.42
CA ARG A 267 11.65 -2.71 18.31
C ARG A 267 10.57 -1.71 17.89
N GLU A 268 9.94 -1.01 18.82
CA GLU A 268 9.01 0.09 18.53
C GLU A 268 9.60 1.42 19.01
N PRO A 269 9.65 2.47 18.14
CA PRO A 269 10.21 3.75 18.54
C PRO A 269 9.26 4.48 19.49
N ALA A 270 9.81 5.28 20.41
CA ALA A 270 9.02 6.35 21.00
C ALA A 270 8.98 7.53 20.04
N VAL A 271 7.81 8.13 19.87
CA VAL A 271 7.55 9.21 18.92
C VAL A 271 7.04 10.42 19.67
N LEU A 272 7.62 11.60 19.40
CA LEU A 272 7.16 12.87 19.96
C LEU A 272 6.88 13.85 18.83
N THR A 273 5.68 14.44 18.84
CA THR A 273 5.23 15.37 17.80
C THR A 273 5.10 16.79 18.35
N VAL A 274 5.73 17.76 17.70
CA VAL A 274 5.48 19.19 17.94
C VAL A 274 4.47 19.71 16.92
N TYR A 275 3.31 20.15 17.39
CA TYR A 275 2.17 20.56 16.57
C TYR A 275 2.36 21.95 15.95
N PHE A 276 1.89 22.11 14.71
CA PHE A 276 2.00 23.36 13.96
C PHE A 276 1.30 24.53 14.66
N GLU A 277 0.16 24.28 15.30
CA GLU A 277 -0.66 25.32 15.91
C GLU A 277 -0.03 25.94 17.15
N GLU A 278 0.74 25.17 17.91
CA GLU A 278 1.40 25.65 19.13
C GLU A 278 2.55 26.62 18.84
N ALA A 279 3.09 26.58 17.62
CA ALA A 279 4.27 27.34 17.27
C ALA A 279 4.31 27.73 15.81
N ARG A 280 3.29 28.46 15.35
CA ARG A 280 3.17 28.91 13.94
C ARG A 280 4.42 29.61 13.39
N ASN A 281 5.24 30.25 14.24
CA ASN A 281 6.46 30.94 13.81
C ASN A 281 7.71 30.04 13.80
N VAL A 282 7.63 28.80 14.28
CA VAL A 282 8.73 27.82 14.30
C VAL A 282 8.85 27.10 12.97
N PHE A 283 7.75 26.93 12.25
CA PHE A 283 7.68 26.12 11.04
C PHE A 283 7.61 26.98 9.77
N GLU A 284 8.11 26.43 8.67
CA GLU A 284 7.90 27.00 7.36
C GLU A 284 6.45 26.80 6.91
N GLU A 285 5.76 27.91 6.60
CA GLU A 285 4.30 27.98 6.46
C GLU A 285 3.79 27.04 5.36
N ARG A 286 4.59 26.83 4.33
CA ARG A 286 4.23 25.92 3.24
C ARG A 286 3.99 24.49 3.73
N TYR A 287 4.79 24.00 4.68
CA TYR A 287 4.73 22.62 5.16
C TYR A 287 3.69 22.43 6.29
N THR A 288 3.18 23.52 6.86
CA THR A 288 2.08 23.46 7.85
C THR A 288 0.70 23.38 7.20
N LYS A 289 0.58 23.63 5.90
CA LYS A 289 -0.69 23.56 5.16
C LYS A 289 -1.00 22.13 4.79
N THR A 290 -2.21 21.69 5.09
CA THR A 290 -2.70 20.32 4.86
C THR A 290 -4.07 20.33 4.19
N GLU A 291 -4.47 19.18 3.64
CA GLU A 291 -5.83 18.97 3.15
C GLU A 291 -6.83 18.96 4.32
N GLU A 292 -8.10 19.31 4.06
CA GLU A 292 -9.15 19.33 5.10
C GLU A 292 -9.45 17.93 5.65
N ASP A 293 -9.48 16.94 4.76
CA ASP A 293 -9.56 15.52 5.06
C ASP A 293 -8.17 14.90 4.89
N TYR A 294 -7.73 14.07 5.83
CA TYR A 294 -6.40 13.46 5.77
C TYR A 294 -6.29 12.16 6.56
N VAL A 295 -5.18 11.45 6.38
CA VAL A 295 -4.84 10.21 7.08
C VAL A 295 -3.46 10.32 7.73
N ILE A 296 -3.32 9.89 8.99
CA ILE A 296 -2.04 9.79 9.71
C ILE A 296 -1.84 8.33 10.18
N PRO A 297 -0.78 7.62 9.77
CA PRO A 297 -0.47 6.31 10.35
C PRO A 297 -0.01 6.45 11.81
N LEU A 298 -0.40 5.49 12.66
CA LEU A 298 0.12 5.35 14.01
C LEU A 298 1.29 4.36 14.00
N ILE A 299 2.47 4.84 14.41
CA ILE A 299 3.73 4.08 14.33
C ILE A 299 4.08 3.46 15.68
N GLY A 300 4.05 2.14 15.77
CA GLY A 300 4.40 1.44 17.01
C GLY A 300 3.60 1.99 18.20
N ASP A 301 4.30 2.41 19.25
CA ASP A 301 3.71 3.01 20.45
C ASP A 301 3.51 4.53 20.30
N MET A 302 3.16 5.01 19.10
CA MET A 302 2.94 6.43 18.84
C MET A 302 1.65 6.93 19.47
N HIS A 303 1.77 8.11 20.08
CA HIS A 303 0.67 8.84 20.69
C HIS A 303 0.52 10.18 20.00
N LEU A 304 -0.71 10.51 19.63
CA LEU A 304 -1.05 11.79 19.04
C LEU A 304 -2.06 12.53 19.91
N ASP A 305 -1.75 13.77 20.27
CA ASP A 305 -2.71 14.67 20.86
C ASP A 305 -3.49 15.40 19.76
N LEU A 306 -4.77 15.08 19.64
CA LEU A 306 -5.68 15.61 18.62
C LEU A 306 -6.88 16.26 19.29
N ASP A 307 -7.36 17.37 18.73
CA ASP A 307 -8.62 18.02 19.16
C ASP A 307 -9.79 17.28 18.51
N ILE A 308 -10.23 16.18 19.13
CA ILE A 308 -11.19 15.25 18.49
C ILE A 308 -12.63 15.74 18.60
N ASP A 309 -12.92 16.63 19.55
CA ASP A 309 -14.27 17.17 19.80
C ASP A 309 -14.43 18.64 19.37
N GLY A 310 -13.35 19.30 18.97
CA GLY A 310 -13.34 20.68 18.50
C GLY A 310 -13.42 21.71 19.63
N ASP A 311 -13.10 21.34 20.87
CA ASP A 311 -13.12 22.24 22.02
C ASP A 311 -11.85 23.11 22.14
N GLY A 312 -10.84 22.84 21.30
CA GLY A 312 -9.55 23.54 21.26
C GLY A 312 -8.50 22.99 22.23
N LYS A 313 -8.81 21.93 22.99
CA LYS A 313 -7.83 21.10 23.70
C LYS A 313 -7.51 19.87 22.85
N ARG A 314 -6.38 19.25 23.16
CA ARG A 314 -5.94 18.04 22.46
C ARG A 314 -6.00 16.87 23.42
N GLU A 315 -6.58 15.77 22.96
CA GLU A 315 -6.70 14.51 23.68
C GLU A 315 -5.70 13.50 23.12
N ALA A 316 -5.06 12.73 24.00
CA ALA A 316 -4.21 11.63 23.59
C ALA A 316 -5.04 10.57 22.85
N VAL A 317 -4.56 10.21 21.67
CA VAL A 317 -5.12 9.19 20.77
C VAL A 317 -4.03 8.20 20.38
N TYR A 318 -4.30 6.92 20.56
CA TYR A 318 -3.35 5.85 20.26
C TYR A 318 -4.03 4.47 20.13
N LEU A 319 -3.28 3.52 19.56
CA LEU A 319 -3.65 2.12 19.56
C LEU A 319 -2.94 1.43 20.73
N LYS A 320 -3.72 0.91 21.68
CA LYS A 320 -3.20 0.10 22.77
C LYS A 320 -3.13 -1.35 22.34
N LYS A 321 -1.97 -1.96 22.48
CA LYS A 321 -1.72 -3.38 22.23
C LYS A 321 -1.52 -4.11 23.56
N LYS A 322 -2.27 -5.18 23.78
CA LYS A 322 -2.18 -6.00 24.99
C LYS A 322 -2.08 -7.48 24.61
N SER A 323 -1.18 -8.20 25.25
CA SER A 323 -1.13 -9.66 25.19
C SER A 323 -1.80 -10.23 26.43
N GLU A 324 -2.69 -11.21 26.29
CA GLU A 324 -3.30 -11.90 27.44
C GLU A 324 -2.26 -12.69 28.25
N ASP A 325 -1.27 -13.28 27.56
CA ASP A 325 -0.13 -13.95 28.17
C ASP A 325 1.16 -13.74 27.34
N ALA A 326 2.32 -13.98 27.92
CA ALA A 326 3.61 -13.72 27.26
C ALA A 326 3.95 -14.70 26.11
N ASN A 327 3.18 -15.77 25.94
CA ASN A 327 3.38 -16.82 24.94
C ASN A 327 2.28 -16.86 23.86
N SER A 328 1.24 -16.04 24.01
CA SER A 328 0.13 -15.93 23.08
C SER A 328 0.59 -15.21 21.83
N ALA A 329 0.30 -15.80 20.68
CA ALA A 329 0.42 -15.11 19.41
C ALA A 329 -0.72 -14.10 19.19
N TYR A 330 -1.83 -14.26 19.91
CA TYR A 330 -2.98 -13.37 19.88
C TYR A 330 -2.78 -12.14 20.77
N LEU A 331 -3.25 -11.02 20.25
CA LEU A 331 -3.18 -9.69 20.80
C LEU A 331 -4.56 -9.03 20.76
N ASP A 332 -4.83 -8.24 21.80
CA ASP A 332 -5.93 -7.31 21.85
C ASP A 332 -5.45 -5.93 21.41
N PHE A 333 -6.17 -5.35 20.46
CA PHE A 333 -5.99 -3.97 20.01
C PHE A 333 -7.19 -3.12 20.43
N SER A 334 -6.95 -2.06 21.19
CA SER A 334 -8.00 -1.11 21.59
C SER A 334 -7.61 0.30 21.16
N ALA A 335 -8.54 1.03 20.54
CA ALA A 335 -8.35 2.46 20.37
C ALA A 335 -8.51 3.14 21.73
N VAL A 336 -7.67 4.12 22.02
CA VAL A 336 -7.80 4.99 23.19
C VAL A 336 -7.94 6.42 22.72
N ALA A 337 -8.93 7.15 23.24
CA ALA A 337 -9.15 8.57 22.99
C ALA A 337 -9.91 9.22 24.15
N SER A 338 -9.49 10.42 24.57
CA SER A 338 -10.10 11.15 25.70
C SER A 338 -10.21 10.32 27.00
N GLY A 339 -9.24 9.45 27.27
CA GLY A 339 -9.26 8.54 28.43
C GLY A 339 -10.33 7.44 28.38
N ARG A 340 -10.97 7.24 27.22
CA ARG A 340 -11.86 6.12 26.93
C ARG A 340 -11.12 5.09 26.10
N GLU A 341 -11.46 3.83 26.28
CA GLU A 341 -10.91 2.69 25.54
C GLU A 341 -12.05 2.00 24.79
N SER A 342 -11.83 1.60 23.54
CA SER A 342 -12.80 0.81 22.77
C SER A 342 -12.90 -0.62 23.32
N GLU A 343 -13.89 -1.37 22.84
CA GLU A 343 -13.83 -2.83 22.95
C GLU A 343 -12.58 -3.36 22.23
N PRO A 344 -11.97 -4.45 22.72
CA PRO A 344 -10.79 -5.04 22.09
C PRO A 344 -11.13 -5.61 20.71
N LEU A 345 -10.15 -5.52 19.82
CA LEU A 345 -10.10 -6.18 18.53
C LEU A 345 -9.04 -7.27 18.62
N GLU A 346 -9.43 -8.54 18.51
CA GLU A 346 -8.53 -9.69 18.64
C GLU A 346 -7.86 -10.03 17.31
N GLY A 347 -6.55 -10.31 17.33
CA GLY A 347 -5.79 -10.76 16.16
C GLY A 347 -4.31 -11.00 16.43
N PHE A 348 -3.50 -11.19 15.39
CA PHE A 348 -2.06 -11.47 15.50
C PHE A 348 -1.19 -10.24 15.33
N ASP A 349 -1.64 -9.28 14.52
CA ASP A 349 -0.96 -8.02 14.27
C ASP A 349 -1.96 -6.94 13.91
N GLY A 350 -1.60 -5.67 14.11
CA GLY A 350 -2.51 -4.54 14.00
C GLY A 350 -1.83 -3.28 13.50
N ARG A 351 -2.35 -2.70 12.42
CA ARG A 351 -1.91 -1.40 11.87
C ARG A 351 -3.05 -0.39 11.96
N ALA A 352 -2.78 0.77 12.56
CA ALA A 352 -3.80 1.79 12.77
C ALA A 352 -3.51 3.10 12.05
N TYR A 353 -4.58 3.74 11.59
CA TYR A 353 -4.56 5.02 10.89
C TYR A 353 -5.61 5.94 11.50
N ILE A 354 -5.22 7.17 11.84
CA ILE A 354 -6.17 8.25 12.13
C ILE A 354 -6.70 8.77 10.80
N VAL A 355 -8.03 8.81 10.66
CA VAL A 355 -8.71 9.34 9.48
C VAL A 355 -9.51 10.57 9.91
N LYS A 356 -9.10 11.77 9.46
CA LYS A 356 -9.92 12.97 9.57
C LYS A 356 -10.79 13.08 8.33
N LYS A 357 -12.12 13.04 8.52
CA LYS A 357 -13.10 13.11 7.44
C LYS A 357 -14.26 14.01 7.81
N SER A 358 -14.54 15.00 6.98
CA SER A 358 -15.63 15.97 7.17
C SER A 358 -15.63 16.61 8.58
N GLY A 359 -14.43 16.95 9.07
CA GLY A 359 -14.23 17.58 10.38
C GLY A 359 -14.33 16.66 11.59
N LYS A 360 -14.46 15.34 11.40
CA LYS A 360 -14.47 14.34 12.48
C LYS A 360 -13.27 13.41 12.39
N TYR A 361 -12.90 12.80 13.52
CA TYR A 361 -11.80 11.84 13.60
C TYR A 361 -12.31 10.41 13.80
N TYR A 362 -11.73 9.50 13.03
CA TYR A 362 -11.94 8.07 13.11
C TYR A 362 -10.60 7.36 13.25
N MET A 363 -10.59 6.15 13.79
CA MET A 363 -9.44 5.25 13.72
C MET A 363 -9.80 4.05 12.87
N TYR A 364 -9.00 3.81 11.84
CA TYR A 364 -9.01 2.58 11.06
C TYR A 364 -7.98 1.64 11.66
N VAL A 365 -8.34 0.38 11.85
CA VAL A 365 -7.42 -0.65 12.36
C VAL A 365 -7.51 -1.87 11.46
N PHE A 366 -6.43 -2.18 10.75
CA PHE A 366 -6.25 -3.41 9.99
C PHE A 366 -5.68 -4.47 10.93
N VAL A 367 -6.45 -5.50 11.22
CA VAL A 367 -6.08 -6.57 12.16
C VAL A 367 -5.93 -7.88 11.41
N SER A 368 -4.76 -8.49 11.48
CA SER A 368 -4.52 -9.83 10.94
C SER A 368 -5.21 -10.87 11.82
N ALA A 369 -5.98 -11.77 11.21
CA ALA A 369 -6.79 -12.78 11.87
C ALA A 369 -6.43 -14.19 11.34
N GLU A 370 -7.18 -15.20 11.78
CA GLU A 370 -7.04 -16.57 11.28
C GLU A 370 -7.25 -16.66 9.76
N ASP A 371 -6.70 -17.72 9.16
CA ASP A 371 -6.78 -18.02 7.73
C ASP A 371 -6.17 -16.93 6.82
N ASP A 372 -5.17 -16.22 7.34
CA ASP A 372 -4.45 -15.12 6.68
C ASP A 372 -5.37 -13.99 6.18
N ILE A 373 -6.53 -13.81 6.84
CA ILE A 373 -7.47 -12.73 6.55
C ILE A 373 -7.10 -11.49 7.36
N THR A 374 -7.14 -10.32 6.72
CA THR A 374 -7.11 -9.04 7.42
C THR A 374 -8.52 -8.48 7.55
N LEU A 375 -8.87 -8.07 8.77
CA LEU A 375 -10.12 -7.39 9.09
C LEU A 375 -9.84 -5.90 9.31
N LEU A 376 -10.48 -5.07 8.51
CA LEU A 376 -10.52 -3.63 8.71
C LEU A 376 -11.68 -3.27 9.65
N TYR A 377 -11.35 -2.57 10.73
CA TYR A 377 -12.29 -1.95 11.65
C TYR A 377 -12.27 -0.43 11.50
N ARG A 378 -13.43 0.19 11.71
CA ARG A 378 -13.61 1.64 11.79
C ARG A 378 -14.17 2.00 13.16
N LEU A 379 -13.51 2.89 13.87
CA LEU A 379 -13.93 3.40 15.17
C LEU A 379 -14.13 4.91 15.11
N ASP A 380 -15.28 5.41 15.55
CA ASP A 380 -15.52 6.85 15.71
C ASP A 380 -14.91 7.30 17.04
N LEU A 381 -13.88 8.15 17.00
CA LEU A 381 -13.14 8.53 18.21
C LEU A 381 -13.95 9.41 19.16
N SER A 382 -15.02 10.04 18.68
CA SER A 382 -15.91 10.84 19.54
C SER A 382 -16.83 9.97 20.40
N THR A 383 -17.18 8.77 19.94
CA THR A 383 -18.10 7.86 20.64
C THR A 383 -17.40 6.62 21.20
N MET A 384 -16.28 6.22 20.61
CA MET A 384 -15.60 4.93 20.81
C MET A 384 -16.50 3.72 20.50
N GLU A 385 -17.60 3.93 19.76
CA GLU A 385 -18.56 2.88 19.44
C GLU A 385 -18.04 1.99 18.31
N LYS A 386 -17.90 0.70 18.62
CA LYS A 386 -17.86 -0.39 17.65
C LYS A 386 -19.28 -0.85 17.41
N LYS A 387 -19.73 -0.91 16.14
CA LYS A 387 -21.01 -1.58 15.83
C LYS A 387 -20.76 -3.08 15.72
N GLU A 388 -21.58 -3.86 16.39
CA GLU A 388 -21.49 -5.32 16.35
C GLU A 388 -21.56 -5.83 14.90
N GLY A 389 -20.57 -6.62 14.49
CA GLY A 389 -20.46 -7.15 13.13
C GLY A 389 -20.02 -6.15 12.06
N GLU A 390 -19.62 -4.93 12.42
CA GLU A 390 -19.06 -3.95 11.47
C GLU A 390 -17.56 -4.17 11.30
N TYR A 391 -17.20 -4.88 10.23
CA TYR A 391 -15.83 -5.06 9.75
C TYR A 391 -15.83 -5.33 8.24
N TRP A 392 -14.68 -5.12 7.60
CA TRP A 392 -14.47 -5.44 6.19
C TRP A 392 -13.27 -6.37 6.04
N ALA A 393 -13.43 -7.48 5.32
CA ALA A 393 -12.33 -8.39 5.01
C ALA A 393 -11.50 -7.82 3.85
N THR A 394 -10.47 -7.04 4.17
CA THR A 394 -9.58 -6.39 3.21
C THR A 394 -8.30 -5.94 3.91
N ASP A 395 -7.20 -5.90 3.15
CA ASP A 395 -5.95 -5.25 3.56
C ASP A 395 -5.53 -4.19 2.53
N LEU A 396 -4.47 -3.45 2.76
CA LEU A 396 -3.80 -2.70 1.70
C LEU A 396 -3.27 -3.66 0.63
N SER A 397 -3.44 -3.30 -0.64
CA SER A 397 -3.14 -4.23 -1.73
C SER A 397 -1.64 -4.41 -1.98
N THR A 398 -1.20 -5.67 -1.98
CA THR A 398 0.09 -6.11 -2.50
C THR A 398 -0.07 -6.63 -3.94
N LYS A 399 0.82 -6.20 -4.83
CA LYS A 399 0.71 -6.37 -6.29
C LYS A 399 1.98 -6.94 -6.86
N TYR A 400 1.84 -7.62 -8.00
CA TYR A 400 2.96 -8.18 -8.76
C TYR A 400 3.88 -9.05 -7.90
N TYR A 401 3.29 -9.77 -6.93
CA TYR A 401 4.04 -10.67 -6.07
C TYR A 401 4.63 -11.79 -6.92
N THR A 402 5.93 -11.75 -7.11
CA THR A 402 6.69 -12.80 -7.76
C THR A 402 7.59 -13.46 -6.73
N TRP A 403 7.54 -14.79 -6.69
CA TRP A 403 8.46 -15.61 -5.92
C TRP A 403 9.12 -16.58 -6.88
N ARG A 404 10.46 -16.65 -6.86
CA ARG A 404 11.26 -17.55 -7.69
C ARG A 404 12.31 -18.23 -6.82
N ASN A 405 12.49 -19.52 -7.06
CA ASN A 405 13.53 -20.31 -6.43
C ASN A 405 14.50 -20.80 -7.52
N GLU A 406 15.75 -20.34 -7.46
CA GLU A 406 16.83 -20.70 -8.37
C GLU A 406 17.99 -21.31 -7.57
N GLY A 407 17.96 -22.65 -7.42
CA GLY A 407 18.96 -23.39 -6.66
C GLY A 407 18.74 -23.23 -5.16
N ASN A 408 19.63 -22.51 -4.49
CA ASN A 408 19.55 -22.23 -3.05
C ASN A 408 19.23 -20.76 -2.75
N ILE A 409 18.67 -20.05 -3.73
CA ILE A 409 18.34 -18.63 -3.62
C ILE A 409 16.85 -18.49 -3.94
N GLU A 410 16.10 -18.07 -2.95
CA GLU A 410 14.73 -17.62 -3.11
C GLU A 410 14.75 -16.11 -3.30
N THR A 411 14.07 -15.62 -4.33
CA THR A 411 13.90 -14.20 -4.61
C THR A 411 12.44 -13.86 -4.59
N HIS A 412 12.09 -12.74 -3.97
CA HIS A 412 10.73 -12.21 -4.03
C HIS A 412 10.73 -10.72 -4.36
N ARG A 413 9.67 -10.30 -5.04
CA ARG A 413 9.40 -8.90 -5.37
C ARG A 413 7.91 -8.64 -5.33
N TYR A 414 7.52 -7.48 -4.82
CA TYR A 414 6.13 -7.04 -4.82
C TYR A 414 6.03 -5.52 -4.68
N GLU A 415 4.86 -4.97 -4.98
CA GLU A 415 4.54 -3.56 -4.74
C GLU A 415 3.40 -3.45 -3.73
N GLU A 416 3.59 -2.65 -2.69
CA GLU A 416 2.57 -2.39 -1.67
C GLU A 416 1.90 -1.03 -1.89
N GLU A 417 0.59 -1.02 -1.70
CA GLU A 417 -0.24 0.17 -1.61
C GLU A 417 -0.18 0.80 -0.22
N ASN A 418 -0.50 2.08 -0.14
CA ASN A 418 -0.49 2.87 1.09
C ASN A 418 -1.85 3.51 1.37
N PHE A 419 -2.11 3.85 2.63
CA PHE A 419 -3.28 4.65 3.03
C PHE A 419 -2.86 6.04 3.52
N SER A 420 -2.83 6.99 2.59
CA SER A 420 -2.41 8.38 2.86
C SER A 420 -3.42 9.45 2.44
N ASP A 421 -4.50 9.05 1.78
CA ASP A 421 -5.56 9.94 1.29
C ASP A 421 -6.90 9.55 1.94
N ALA A 422 -7.59 10.52 2.52
CA ALA A 422 -8.92 10.33 3.10
C ALA A 422 -10.03 10.23 2.04
N ALA A 423 -9.71 10.29 0.75
CA ALA A 423 -10.61 9.89 -0.34
C ALA A 423 -10.79 8.37 -0.40
N GLY A 424 -9.76 7.59 -0.05
CA GLY A 424 -9.77 6.15 -0.27
C GLY A 424 -8.39 5.49 -0.23
N PHE A 425 -8.38 4.17 -0.46
CA PHE A 425 -7.17 3.35 -0.56
C PHE A 425 -7.40 2.21 -1.55
N CYS A 426 -6.34 1.57 -2.04
CA CYS A 426 -6.47 0.38 -2.88
C CYS A 426 -6.37 -0.87 -2.01
N GLY A 427 -7.49 -1.59 -1.87
CA GLY A 427 -7.62 -2.72 -0.95
C GLY A 427 -7.54 -4.06 -1.68
N SER A 428 -6.96 -5.06 -1.02
CA SER A 428 -6.91 -6.45 -1.46
C SER A 428 -8.15 -7.23 -1.04
N GLY A 429 -8.35 -8.37 -1.70
CA GLY A 429 -9.31 -9.39 -1.30
C GLY A 429 -8.97 -10.76 -1.87
N ARG A 430 -9.61 -11.78 -1.32
CA ARG A 430 -9.59 -13.14 -1.84
C ARG A 430 -10.70 -13.32 -2.88
N ASN A 431 -10.37 -13.97 -3.98
CA ASN A 431 -11.28 -14.35 -5.06
C ASN A 431 -11.23 -15.86 -5.29
N ASP A 432 -12.36 -16.54 -5.13
CA ASP A 432 -12.46 -17.99 -5.34
C ASP A 432 -13.23 -18.36 -6.63
N VAL A 433 -13.25 -17.46 -7.63
CA VAL A 433 -13.89 -17.73 -8.94
C VAL A 433 -12.92 -18.55 -9.81
N LEU A 434 -13.27 -19.82 -10.09
CA LEU A 434 -12.49 -20.86 -10.78
C LEU A 434 -11.18 -21.31 -10.11
N SER A 435 -10.57 -20.48 -9.28
CA SER A 435 -9.36 -20.77 -8.51
C SER A 435 -9.25 -19.73 -7.39
N THR A 436 -8.53 -20.04 -6.31
CA THR A 436 -8.21 -19.04 -5.28
C THR A 436 -7.14 -18.09 -5.80
N ASN A 437 -7.50 -16.82 -5.88
CA ASN A 437 -6.70 -15.74 -6.44
C ASN A 437 -6.73 -14.54 -5.50
N SER A 438 -5.69 -13.71 -5.59
CA SER A 438 -5.66 -12.40 -4.97
C SER A 438 -6.23 -11.37 -5.93
N VAL A 439 -7.08 -10.50 -5.43
CA VAL A 439 -7.67 -9.39 -6.17
C VAL A 439 -7.47 -8.07 -5.46
N GLU A 440 -7.65 -6.97 -6.18
CA GLU A 440 -7.66 -5.62 -5.65
C GLU A 440 -8.80 -4.78 -6.25
N ILE A 441 -9.19 -3.74 -5.52
CA ILE A 441 -10.07 -2.68 -6.00
C ILE A 441 -9.77 -1.40 -5.22
N ASP A 442 -10.04 -0.24 -5.84
CA ASP A 442 -10.04 1.00 -5.09
C ASP A 442 -11.26 1.03 -4.15
N TRP A 443 -11.03 1.45 -2.91
CA TRP A 443 -12.04 1.70 -1.90
C TRP A 443 -12.19 3.20 -1.73
N VAL A 444 -13.43 3.66 -1.57
CA VAL A 444 -13.76 5.07 -1.37
C VAL A 444 -14.41 5.27 0.00
N LEU A 445 -14.09 6.40 0.62
CA LEU A 445 -14.63 6.77 1.92
C LEU A 445 -15.77 7.78 1.77
N ASP A 446 -16.89 7.54 2.44
CA ASP A 446 -17.95 8.54 2.53
C ASP A 446 -17.63 9.65 3.57
N LYS A 447 -18.58 10.57 3.77
CA LYS A 447 -18.45 11.68 4.74
C LYS A 447 -18.29 11.24 6.20
N GLU A 448 -18.72 10.03 6.53
CA GLU A 448 -18.62 9.43 7.86
C GLU A 448 -17.43 8.44 7.91
N ALA A 449 -16.55 8.48 6.92
CA ALA A 449 -15.43 7.57 6.74
C ALA A 449 -15.87 6.10 6.72
N TYR A 450 -17.02 5.76 6.14
CA TYR A 450 -17.34 4.37 5.83
C TYR A 450 -16.64 3.93 4.55
N PRO A 451 -15.86 2.83 4.56
CA PRO A 451 -15.19 2.33 3.38
C PRO A 451 -16.15 1.47 2.55
N ARG A 452 -16.11 1.63 1.22
CA ARG A 452 -16.77 0.72 0.28
C ARG A 452 -15.94 0.53 -0.99
N PRO A 453 -16.00 -0.64 -1.65
CA PRO A 453 -15.42 -0.81 -2.97
C PRO A 453 -15.97 0.21 -3.98
N ASP A 454 -15.11 0.73 -4.85
CA ASP A 454 -15.49 1.60 -5.95
C ASP A 454 -15.96 0.78 -7.17
N GLY A 455 -17.14 0.21 -7.02
CA GLY A 455 -17.73 -0.69 -8.01
C GLY A 455 -17.50 -2.15 -7.65
N ASN A 456 -17.51 -3.01 -8.66
CA ASN A 456 -17.50 -4.47 -8.50
C ASN A 456 -16.62 -5.17 -9.53
N ARG A 457 -15.66 -4.46 -10.14
CA ARG A 457 -14.73 -5.02 -11.13
C ARG A 457 -13.35 -5.02 -10.53
N TYR A 458 -13.04 -6.08 -9.81
CA TYR A 458 -11.77 -6.28 -9.16
C TYR A 458 -10.70 -6.65 -10.19
N ARG A 459 -9.47 -6.15 -10.00
CA ARG A 459 -8.30 -6.57 -10.77
C ARG A 459 -7.65 -7.77 -10.09
N VAL A 460 -7.32 -8.80 -10.84
CA VAL A 460 -6.59 -9.96 -10.30
C VAL A 460 -5.10 -9.64 -10.25
N THR A 461 -4.45 -9.97 -9.13
CA THR A 461 -3.03 -9.68 -8.86
C THR A 461 -2.17 -10.94 -8.73
N SER A 462 -2.79 -12.12 -8.58
CA SER A 462 -2.11 -13.42 -8.57
C SER A 462 -1.64 -13.82 -9.97
N ASN A 463 -0.50 -14.50 -10.04
CA ASN A 463 0.12 -14.96 -11.28
C ASN A 463 -0.41 -16.32 -11.77
N HIS A 464 -1.59 -16.73 -11.33
CA HIS A 464 -2.16 -18.03 -11.67
C HIS A 464 -2.64 -18.09 -13.12
N VAL A 465 -2.44 -19.23 -13.78
CA VAL A 465 -2.84 -19.47 -15.16
C VAL A 465 -3.61 -20.79 -15.25
N LEU A 466 -4.67 -20.83 -16.05
CA LEU A 466 -5.36 -22.08 -16.37
C LEU A 466 -5.03 -22.54 -17.78
N ARG A 467 -5.06 -23.86 -18.02
CA ARG A 467 -5.02 -24.42 -19.37
C ARG A 467 -6.39 -25.00 -19.72
N THR A 468 -6.94 -24.63 -20.88
CA THR A 468 -8.22 -25.20 -21.33
C THR A 468 -8.03 -26.61 -21.89
N LEU A 469 -8.93 -27.54 -21.55
CA LEU A 469 -8.95 -28.92 -22.05
C LEU A 469 -9.86 -29.11 -23.27
N LYS A 470 -10.87 -28.25 -23.42
CA LYS A 470 -11.88 -28.28 -24.49
C LYS A 470 -12.14 -26.86 -25.01
N ASP A 471 -12.79 -26.74 -26.15
CA ASP A 471 -13.29 -25.45 -26.64
C ASP A 471 -14.38 -24.94 -25.69
N ILE A 472 -14.32 -23.66 -25.31
CA ILE A 472 -15.25 -23.05 -24.35
C ILE A 472 -15.96 -21.86 -25.00
N PRO A 473 -17.29 -21.93 -25.21
CA PRO A 473 -18.07 -20.76 -25.60
C PRO A 473 -17.98 -19.68 -24.52
N ALA A 474 -17.54 -18.49 -24.90
CA ALA A 474 -17.40 -17.36 -23.98
C ALA A 474 -17.51 -16.03 -24.75
N PRO A 475 -18.25 -15.04 -24.23
CA PRO A 475 -18.31 -13.72 -24.83
C PRO A 475 -16.97 -12.99 -24.68
N GLU A 476 -16.57 -12.28 -25.73
CA GLU A 476 -15.46 -11.33 -25.70
C GLU A 476 -15.93 -10.03 -25.03
N VAL A 477 -15.12 -9.49 -24.12
CA VAL A 477 -15.39 -8.23 -23.42
C VAL A 477 -14.28 -7.21 -23.63
N ASP A 478 -14.65 -5.93 -23.62
CA ASP A 478 -13.70 -4.82 -23.68
C ASP A 478 -12.99 -4.58 -22.32
N ALA A 479 -12.04 -3.66 -22.28
CA ALA A 479 -11.33 -3.29 -21.05
C ALA A 479 -12.26 -2.82 -19.91
N LYS A 480 -13.47 -2.33 -20.23
CA LYS A 480 -14.47 -1.88 -19.26
C LYS A 480 -15.43 -3.01 -18.84
N GLY A 481 -15.33 -4.18 -19.44
CA GLY A 481 -16.17 -5.34 -19.16
C GLY A 481 -17.47 -5.41 -19.94
N ASN A 482 -17.65 -4.60 -20.97
CA ASN A 482 -18.82 -4.67 -21.83
C ASN A 482 -18.67 -5.82 -22.82
N VAL A 483 -19.74 -6.61 -22.99
CA VAL A 483 -19.77 -7.68 -24.00
C VAL A 483 -19.72 -7.06 -25.40
N VAL A 484 -18.75 -7.49 -26.20
CA VAL A 484 -18.51 -7.04 -27.57
C VAL A 484 -19.19 -7.99 -28.56
N LYS A 485 -18.97 -9.30 -28.40
CA LYS A 485 -19.52 -10.35 -29.25
C LYS A 485 -19.42 -11.72 -28.57
N GLU A 486 -20.20 -12.67 -29.03
CA GLU A 486 -19.99 -14.09 -28.69
C GLU A 486 -18.73 -14.63 -29.37
N SER A 487 -17.99 -15.50 -28.66
CA SER A 487 -16.74 -16.08 -29.15
C SER A 487 -16.52 -17.48 -28.56
N VAL A 488 -15.38 -18.08 -28.90
CA VAL A 488 -14.94 -19.38 -28.39
C VAL A 488 -13.47 -19.27 -27.99
N ILE A 489 -13.16 -19.72 -26.78
CA ILE A 489 -11.79 -19.97 -26.33
C ILE A 489 -11.39 -21.35 -26.86
N PRO A 490 -10.34 -21.47 -27.69
CA PRO A 490 -9.90 -22.76 -28.22
C PRO A 490 -9.32 -23.66 -27.12
N ALA A 491 -9.48 -24.98 -27.26
CA ALA A 491 -8.79 -25.97 -26.44
C ALA A 491 -7.26 -25.77 -26.49
N ASN A 492 -6.57 -26.20 -25.44
CA ASN A 492 -5.12 -26.00 -25.23
C ASN A 492 -4.65 -24.53 -25.21
N SER A 493 -5.53 -23.58 -24.90
CA SER A 493 -5.17 -22.20 -24.59
C SER A 493 -4.71 -22.05 -23.14
N TYR A 494 -3.77 -21.13 -22.89
CA TYR A 494 -3.40 -20.67 -21.55
C TYR A 494 -4.15 -19.38 -21.22
N LEU A 495 -4.83 -19.34 -20.08
CA LEU A 495 -5.71 -18.26 -19.65
C LEU A 495 -5.17 -17.58 -18.40
N LEU A 496 -4.84 -16.30 -18.54
CA LEU A 496 -4.47 -15.42 -17.44
C LEU A 496 -5.70 -14.71 -16.89
N PHE A 497 -5.84 -14.67 -15.56
CA PHE A 497 -6.90 -13.93 -14.87
C PHE A 497 -6.58 -12.43 -14.88
N LEU A 498 -7.53 -11.59 -15.31
CA LEU A 498 -7.35 -10.13 -15.39
C LEU A 498 -8.33 -9.40 -14.47
N TYR A 499 -9.61 -9.74 -14.55
CA TYR A 499 -10.65 -9.12 -13.72
C TYR A 499 -11.66 -10.13 -13.21
N SER A 500 -12.31 -9.82 -12.10
CA SER A 500 -13.40 -10.61 -11.53
C SER A 500 -14.45 -9.69 -10.90
N ASP A 501 -15.69 -10.16 -10.75
CA ASP A 501 -16.66 -9.54 -9.84
C ASP A 501 -16.55 -10.04 -8.40
N ASN A 502 -15.57 -10.91 -8.15
CA ASN A 502 -15.34 -11.58 -6.88
C ASN A 502 -16.49 -12.50 -6.43
N GLU A 503 -17.38 -12.87 -7.34
CA GLU A 503 -18.59 -13.63 -7.00
C GLU A 503 -18.92 -14.69 -8.06
N SER A 504 -19.07 -14.29 -9.32
CA SER A 504 -19.75 -15.07 -10.35
C SER A 504 -19.00 -15.18 -11.68
N PHE A 505 -18.07 -14.28 -11.99
CA PHE A 505 -17.34 -14.34 -13.26
C PHE A 505 -15.89 -13.87 -13.16
N VAL A 506 -15.09 -14.35 -14.11
CA VAL A 506 -13.74 -13.86 -14.39
C VAL A 506 -13.64 -13.45 -15.85
N ASP A 507 -12.97 -12.33 -16.11
CA ASP A 507 -12.50 -11.92 -17.43
C ASP A 507 -11.03 -12.35 -17.58
N MET A 508 -10.77 -13.24 -18.54
CA MET A 508 -9.46 -13.85 -18.76
C MET A 508 -8.88 -13.51 -20.12
N ARG A 509 -7.55 -13.57 -20.25
CA ARG A 509 -6.85 -13.36 -21.51
C ARG A 509 -6.10 -14.62 -21.94
N ILE A 510 -6.15 -14.93 -23.24
CA ILE A 510 -5.30 -15.96 -23.82
C ILE A 510 -3.85 -15.43 -23.89
N ILE A 511 -2.90 -16.18 -23.35
CA ILE A 511 -1.46 -15.86 -23.39
C ILE A 511 -0.66 -16.96 -24.10
N GLU A 512 0.53 -16.61 -24.58
CA GLU A 512 1.46 -17.56 -25.20
C GLU A 512 2.16 -18.44 -24.16
N GLU A 513 2.43 -19.70 -24.50
CA GLU A 513 3.09 -20.68 -23.62
C GLU A 513 4.46 -20.21 -23.10
N LYS A 514 5.20 -19.40 -23.86
CA LYS A 514 6.50 -18.85 -23.42
C LYS A 514 6.43 -18.01 -22.14
N TYR A 515 5.23 -17.51 -21.80
CA TYR A 515 4.99 -16.72 -20.60
C TYR A 515 4.52 -17.58 -19.40
N VAL A 516 4.49 -18.90 -19.56
CA VAL A 516 3.93 -19.82 -18.58
C VAL A 516 4.98 -20.80 -18.10
N ASP A 517 5.22 -20.80 -16.80
CA ASP A 517 5.99 -21.84 -16.13
C ASP A 517 5.05 -22.95 -15.68
N LYS A 518 5.44 -24.21 -15.93
CA LYS A 518 4.72 -25.39 -15.46
C LYS A 518 5.39 -25.92 -14.20
N GLU A 519 4.63 -25.98 -13.11
CA GLU A 519 5.05 -26.56 -11.85
C GLU A 519 4.32 -27.89 -11.60
N ASN A 520 5.05 -28.87 -11.06
CA ASN A 520 4.48 -30.16 -10.65
C ASN A 520 4.73 -30.34 -9.15
N TRP A 521 3.71 -30.14 -8.33
CA TRP A 521 3.80 -30.23 -6.86
C TRP A 521 3.59 -31.67 -6.34
N GLY A 522 4.04 -32.67 -7.11
CA GLY A 522 3.78 -34.09 -6.86
C GLY A 522 2.36 -34.53 -7.26
N GLY A 523 2.23 -35.73 -7.83
CA GLY A 523 0.97 -36.26 -8.39
C GLY A 523 0.78 -35.97 -9.88
N ASP A 524 -0.43 -36.22 -10.40
CA ASP A 524 -0.79 -36.05 -11.82
C ASP A 524 -1.25 -34.62 -12.18
N SER A 525 -1.37 -33.72 -11.19
CA SER A 525 -1.86 -32.34 -11.40
C SER A 525 -0.73 -31.39 -11.81
N SER A 526 -0.91 -30.75 -12.97
CA SER A 526 -0.06 -29.64 -13.42
C SER A 526 -0.58 -28.31 -12.86
N TYR A 527 0.31 -27.44 -12.41
CA TYR A 527 0.00 -26.04 -12.10
C TYR A 527 0.75 -25.11 -13.04
N TYR A 528 0.16 -23.96 -13.34
CA TYR A 528 0.72 -23.00 -14.28
C TYR A 528 0.80 -21.61 -13.65
N LYS A 529 1.96 -20.99 -13.78
CA LYS A 529 2.21 -19.63 -13.29
C LYS A 529 2.73 -18.73 -14.40
N LEU A 530 2.34 -17.47 -14.34
CA LEU A 530 2.84 -16.42 -15.20
C LEU A 530 4.28 -16.06 -14.79
N ASN A 531 5.19 -16.06 -15.76
CA ASN A 531 6.61 -15.76 -15.54
C ASN A 531 7.02 -14.34 -15.98
N ASP A 532 6.12 -13.59 -16.62
CA ASP A 532 6.30 -12.21 -17.08
C ASP A 532 5.11 -11.34 -16.63
N SER A 533 5.33 -10.50 -15.62
CA SER A 533 4.31 -9.60 -15.08
C SER A 533 3.85 -8.53 -16.07
N GLY A 534 4.61 -8.26 -17.14
CA GLY A 534 4.18 -7.37 -18.23
C GLY A 534 2.91 -7.87 -18.94
N GLN A 535 2.51 -9.13 -18.71
CA GLN A 535 1.25 -9.65 -19.22
C GLN A 535 0.02 -9.15 -18.45
N PHE A 536 0.11 -8.49 -17.29
CA PHE A 536 -1.07 -7.91 -16.66
C PHE A 536 -1.61 -6.67 -17.38
N ASP A 537 -0.78 -5.99 -18.20
CA ASP A 537 -1.22 -4.85 -18.99
C ASP A 537 -2.22 -5.28 -20.07
N TYR A 538 -3.34 -4.57 -20.18
CA TYR A 538 -4.35 -4.85 -21.20
C TYR A 538 -3.79 -4.63 -22.61
N ASN A 539 -3.70 -5.71 -23.39
CA ASN A 539 -3.17 -5.67 -24.76
C ASN A 539 -3.92 -6.57 -25.76
N GLY A 540 -5.13 -7.03 -25.43
CA GLY A 540 -5.89 -7.96 -26.26
C GLY A 540 -7.33 -8.20 -25.80
N PRO A 541 -8.09 -9.04 -26.53
CA PRO A 541 -9.45 -9.39 -26.16
C PRO A 541 -9.48 -10.14 -24.81
N LEU A 542 -10.49 -9.85 -24.00
CA LEU A 542 -10.79 -10.60 -22.78
C LEU A 542 -11.99 -11.50 -23.01
N TYR A 543 -12.02 -12.65 -22.37
CA TYR A 543 -13.12 -13.62 -22.45
C TYR A 543 -13.74 -13.77 -21.08
N ARG A 544 -15.05 -13.56 -20.98
CA ARG A 544 -15.76 -13.69 -19.71
C ARG A 544 -16.22 -15.13 -19.51
N ILE A 545 -15.72 -15.75 -18.44
CA ILE A 545 -16.16 -17.06 -17.99
C ILE A 545 -17.06 -16.87 -16.77
N ARG A 546 -18.28 -17.39 -16.87
CA ARG A 546 -19.26 -17.36 -15.78
C ARG A 546 -19.28 -18.71 -15.08
N MET A 547 -19.32 -18.63 -13.77
CA MET A 547 -19.28 -19.77 -12.89
C MET A 547 -20.68 -19.98 -12.28
N GLU A 548 -21.11 -21.23 -12.26
CA GLU A 548 -22.28 -21.71 -11.55
C GLU A 548 -21.81 -22.53 -10.34
N ARG A 549 -22.17 -22.12 -9.13
CA ARG A 549 -21.80 -22.86 -7.90
C ARG A 549 -23.00 -23.62 -7.35
N ASP A 550 -22.84 -24.93 -7.20
CA ASP A 550 -23.69 -25.76 -6.37
C ASP A 550 -23.11 -25.84 -4.96
N MET A 551 -23.64 -25.01 -4.06
CA MET A 551 -23.17 -24.92 -2.67
C MET A 551 -23.49 -26.16 -1.84
N GLU A 552 -24.44 -27.00 -2.26
CA GLU A 552 -24.79 -28.23 -1.53
C GLU A 552 -23.76 -29.33 -1.81
N ASN A 553 -23.32 -29.44 -3.07
CA ASN A 553 -22.39 -30.48 -3.52
C ASN A 553 -20.94 -30.00 -3.69
N TRP A 554 -20.67 -28.71 -3.47
CA TRP A 554 -19.37 -28.07 -3.70
C TRP A 554 -18.86 -28.24 -5.15
N ILE A 555 -19.78 -28.26 -6.12
CA ILE A 555 -19.47 -28.43 -7.54
C ILE A 555 -19.49 -27.07 -8.24
N THR A 556 -18.43 -26.79 -8.98
CA THR A 556 -18.29 -25.61 -9.82
C THR A 556 -18.50 -25.99 -11.29
N LYS A 557 -19.39 -25.27 -12.00
CA LYS A 557 -19.68 -25.49 -13.41
C LYS A 557 -19.48 -24.23 -14.25
N VAL A 558 -19.18 -24.42 -15.53
CA VAL A 558 -19.14 -23.39 -16.56
C VAL A 558 -19.95 -23.91 -17.74
N ASN A 559 -20.98 -23.15 -18.17
CA ASN A 559 -21.90 -23.57 -19.22
C ASN A 559 -22.52 -24.96 -18.96
N GLY A 560 -22.85 -25.26 -17.69
CA GLY A 560 -23.40 -26.55 -17.27
C GLY A 560 -22.43 -27.74 -17.23
N VAL A 561 -21.14 -27.55 -17.54
CA VAL A 561 -20.09 -28.58 -17.48
C VAL A 561 -19.21 -28.34 -16.27
N GLU A 562 -18.78 -29.38 -15.56
CA GLU A 562 -17.88 -29.24 -14.41
C GLU A 562 -16.56 -28.56 -14.82
N ALA A 563 -16.10 -27.61 -14.01
CA ALA A 563 -14.93 -26.81 -14.33
C ALA A 563 -13.66 -27.67 -14.50
N GLU A 564 -13.53 -28.76 -13.75
CA GLU A 564 -12.41 -29.71 -13.84
C GLU A 564 -12.36 -30.46 -15.18
N GLU A 565 -13.49 -30.57 -15.89
CA GLU A 565 -13.50 -31.12 -17.25
C GLU A 565 -13.09 -30.12 -18.34
N LEU A 566 -13.03 -28.83 -17.98
CA LEU A 566 -12.77 -27.73 -18.90
C LEU A 566 -11.38 -27.11 -18.68
N PHE A 567 -10.88 -27.14 -17.46
CA PHE A 567 -9.63 -26.48 -17.08
C PHE A 567 -8.69 -27.43 -16.33
N GLU A 568 -7.41 -27.33 -16.66
CA GLU A 568 -6.30 -27.86 -15.88
C GLU A 568 -5.61 -26.70 -15.15
N GLY A 569 -5.13 -26.98 -13.93
CA GLY A 569 -4.35 -26.04 -13.13
C GLY A 569 -5.12 -25.27 -12.07
N MET A 570 -6.42 -25.48 -11.88
CA MET A 570 -7.19 -24.84 -10.81
C MET A 570 -6.62 -25.22 -9.42
N ALA A 571 -6.53 -24.24 -8.52
CA ALA A 571 -6.05 -24.43 -7.15
C ALA A 571 -6.96 -23.69 -6.17
N TYR A 572 -7.52 -24.40 -5.19
CA TYR A 572 -8.31 -23.76 -4.13
C TYR A 572 -7.52 -23.85 -2.82
N ALA A 573 -7.27 -22.69 -2.20
CA ALA A 573 -6.68 -22.66 -0.86
C ALA A 573 -7.77 -22.99 0.17
N GLY A 574 -7.40 -23.85 1.13
CA GLY A 574 -8.26 -24.24 2.26
C GLY A 574 -8.39 -23.13 3.28
#